data_AF-A0A5B7YB18-F1
#
_entry.id   AF-A0A5B7YB18-F1
#
_cell.length_a   1.000
_cell.length_b   1.000
_cell.length_c   1.000
_cell.angle_alpha   90.00
_cell.angle_beta   90.00
_cell.angle_gamma   90.00
#
_symmetry.space_group_name_H-M   'P 1'
#
loop_
_entity.id
_entity.type
_entity.pdbx_description
1 polymer ?
#
loop_
_entity_poly.entity_id
_entity_poly.type
_entity_poly.pdbx_seq_one_letter_code
_entity_poly.pdbx_strand_id
1 'polypeptide(L)'
;MKFLGALTLSALFAVSFTSQAESSQPDVAACPGDFYSINMPGDAVQCQRFDDDMPASLVFHTPMENQQIIDWYKEAMPELDVVSQFNGRVVLAAQQNNIRVVISPDNDGSQIDLLVIDTLLARQ
;
A
#
# COMPACT_ATOMS: atom_id res chain seq x y z
N MET A 1 10.32 71.80 -27.91
CA MET A 1 11.16 70.62 -28.17
C MET A 1 10.52 69.44 -27.44
N LYS A 2 10.08 68.42 -28.19
CA LYS A 2 9.27 67.28 -27.73
C LYS A 2 10.17 66.20 -27.16
N PHE A 3 9.98 65.82 -25.89
CA PHE A 3 10.47 64.54 -25.37
C PHE A 3 9.25 63.63 -25.16
N LEU A 4 9.04 62.70 -26.10
CA LEU A 4 8.06 61.63 -25.95
C LEU A 4 8.70 60.53 -25.10
N GLY A 5 8.08 60.28 -23.94
CA GLY A 5 8.39 59.14 -23.09
C GLY A 5 7.72 57.85 -23.58
N ALA A 6 8.50 56.77 -23.48
CA ALA A 6 8.19 55.36 -23.25
C ALA A 6 6.90 54.73 -23.81
N LEU A 7 7.06 53.55 -24.44
CA LEU A 7 6.49 52.31 -23.91
C LEU A 7 7.14 51.10 -24.60
N THR A 8 8.02 50.39 -23.89
CA THR A 8 8.50 49.07 -24.28
C THR A 8 7.45 48.04 -23.92
N LEU A 9 6.78 47.47 -24.92
CA LEU A 9 5.81 46.40 -24.72
C LEU A 9 6.54 45.04 -24.74
N SER A 10 7.00 44.60 -23.58
CA SER A 10 7.56 43.25 -23.41
C SER A 10 6.41 42.25 -23.32
N ALA A 11 6.19 41.47 -24.38
CA ALA A 11 5.25 40.36 -24.38
C ALA A 11 5.82 39.18 -23.56
N LEU A 12 5.25 38.93 -22.39
CA LEU A 12 5.52 37.74 -21.58
C LEU A 12 4.75 36.55 -22.19
N PHE A 13 5.45 35.63 -22.84
CA PHE A 13 4.89 34.33 -23.21
C PHE A 13 4.75 33.48 -21.94
N ALA A 14 3.54 33.36 -21.42
CA ALA A 14 3.20 32.40 -20.37
C ALA A 14 3.13 30.99 -21.00
N VAL A 15 4.21 30.21 -20.87
CA VAL A 15 4.19 28.79 -21.19
C VAL A 15 3.40 28.09 -20.09
N SER A 16 2.18 27.67 -20.40
CA SER A 16 1.39 26.83 -19.50
C SER A 16 1.92 25.41 -19.57
N PHE A 17 2.69 25.00 -18.57
CA PHE A 17 3.06 23.60 -18.37
C PHE A 17 1.81 22.86 -17.87
N THR A 18 1.08 22.21 -18.77
CA THR A 18 0.09 21.21 -18.37
C THR A 18 0.86 19.98 -17.90
N SER A 19 1.18 19.93 -16.61
CA SER A 19 1.63 18.72 -15.96
C SER A 19 0.44 17.75 -15.96
N GLN A 20 0.37 16.89 -16.97
CA GLN A 20 -0.44 15.69 -16.90
C GLN A 20 0.20 14.82 -15.84
N ALA A 21 -0.25 14.97 -14.59
CA ALA A 21 -0.08 13.90 -13.62
C ALA A 21 -0.86 12.72 -14.18
N GLU A 22 -0.16 11.74 -14.74
CA GLU A 22 -0.74 10.44 -14.99
C GLU A 22 -1.24 9.94 -13.64
N SER A 23 -2.56 9.98 -13.46
CA SER A 23 -3.22 9.32 -12.35
C SER A 23 -2.94 7.83 -12.55
N SER A 24 -1.89 7.33 -11.90
CA SER A 24 -1.67 5.90 -11.73
C SER A 24 -2.79 5.39 -10.85
N GLN A 25 -3.95 5.14 -11.46
CA GLN A 25 -5.00 4.39 -10.80
C GLN A 25 -4.36 3.06 -10.39
N PRO A 26 -4.53 2.65 -9.13
CA PRO A 26 -3.99 1.37 -8.69
C PRO A 26 -4.54 0.29 -9.61
N ASP A 27 -3.65 -0.56 -10.12
CA ASP A 27 -4.06 -1.73 -10.90
C ASP A 27 -4.80 -2.66 -9.94
N VAL A 28 -6.13 -2.62 -10.02
CA VAL A 28 -7.00 -3.51 -9.24
C VAL A 28 -7.07 -4.84 -9.97
N ALA A 29 -5.95 -5.56 -9.94
CA ALA A 29 -5.86 -6.89 -10.48
C ALA A 29 -6.69 -7.87 -9.64
N ALA A 30 -7.05 -9.00 -10.25
CA ALA A 30 -7.57 -10.12 -9.48
C ALA A 30 -6.54 -10.50 -8.41
N CYS A 31 -7.01 -10.84 -7.21
CA CYS A 31 -6.14 -11.28 -6.14
C CYS A 31 -5.32 -12.51 -6.58
N PRO A 32 -4.00 -12.51 -6.34
CA PRO A 32 -3.18 -13.64 -6.73
C PRO A 32 -3.63 -14.89 -5.97
N GLY A 33 -3.58 -16.06 -6.63
CA GLY A 33 -3.87 -17.33 -5.95
C GLY A 33 -2.80 -17.73 -4.94
N ASP A 34 -1.57 -17.22 -5.12
CA ASP A 34 -0.43 -17.40 -4.21
C ASP A 34 0.39 -16.10 -4.17
N PHE A 35 0.75 -15.66 -2.98
CA PHE A 35 1.63 -14.52 -2.74
C PHE A 35 2.68 -14.93 -1.71
N TYR A 36 3.81 -15.45 -2.19
CA TYR A 36 4.96 -15.85 -1.37
C TYR A 36 4.59 -16.81 -0.22
N SER A 37 3.64 -17.73 -0.45
CA SER A 37 3.13 -18.67 0.56
C SER A 37 2.47 -18.00 1.77
N ILE A 38 2.07 -16.73 1.67
CA ILE A 38 1.16 -16.10 2.64
C ILE A 38 -0.26 -16.51 2.30
N ASN A 39 -0.96 -17.03 3.30
CA ASN A 39 -2.36 -17.38 3.17
C ASN A 39 -3.19 -16.10 2.98
N MET A 40 -4.05 -16.08 1.96
CA MET A 40 -5.05 -15.03 1.76
C MET A 40 -6.47 -15.61 1.91
N PRO A 41 -7.40 -14.86 2.51
CA PRO A 41 -8.78 -15.30 2.61
C PRO A 41 -9.45 -15.33 1.23
N GLY A 42 -10.38 -16.27 1.02
CA GLY A 42 -11.04 -16.47 -0.27
C GLY A 42 -11.98 -15.34 -0.71
N ASP A 43 -12.28 -14.41 0.19
CA ASP A 43 -13.08 -13.21 -0.05
C ASP A 43 -12.22 -11.93 -0.21
N ALA A 44 -10.90 -12.09 -0.36
CA ALA A 44 -10.00 -10.98 -0.66
C ALA A 44 -10.37 -10.33 -1.99
N VAL A 45 -10.44 -9.00 -1.99
CA VAL A 45 -10.78 -8.16 -3.14
C VAL A 45 -9.88 -6.94 -3.18
N GLN A 46 -9.94 -6.22 -4.30
CA GLN A 46 -9.21 -4.97 -4.50
C GLN A 46 -7.68 -5.11 -4.32
N CYS A 47 -7.13 -6.22 -4.83
CA CYS A 47 -5.72 -6.52 -4.67
C CYS A 47 -4.84 -5.60 -5.50
N GLN A 48 -3.86 -4.98 -4.84
CA GLN A 48 -2.84 -4.16 -5.47
C GLN A 48 -1.46 -4.66 -5.09
N ARG A 49 -0.70 -5.12 -6.08
CA ARG A 49 0.71 -5.46 -5.94
C ARG A 49 1.52 -4.20 -6.19
N PHE A 50 2.47 -3.89 -5.30
CA PHE A 50 3.37 -2.75 -5.49
C PHE A 50 4.73 -3.19 -6.03
N ASP A 51 5.19 -4.38 -5.64
CA ASP A 51 6.42 -5.00 -6.14
C ASP A 51 6.24 -6.51 -6.26
N ASP A 52 6.60 -7.06 -7.42
CA ASP A 52 6.55 -8.50 -7.69
C ASP A 52 7.80 -9.24 -7.21
N ASP A 53 8.91 -8.51 -7.05
CA ASP A 53 10.19 -9.01 -6.54
C ASP A 53 10.37 -8.68 -5.05
N MET A 54 11.29 -9.38 -4.37
CA MET A 54 11.58 -9.13 -2.96
C MET A 54 12.33 -7.79 -2.75
N PRO A 55 11.92 -6.95 -1.77
CA PRO A 55 10.77 -7.12 -0.88
C PRO A 55 9.45 -6.96 -1.60
N ALA A 56 8.57 -7.95 -1.45
CA ALA A 56 7.28 -7.96 -2.13
C ALA A 56 6.20 -7.37 -1.22
N SER A 57 5.28 -6.62 -1.81
CA SER A 57 4.13 -6.10 -1.07
C SER A 57 2.83 -6.18 -1.84
N LEU A 58 1.77 -6.50 -1.11
CA LEU A 58 0.41 -6.68 -1.60
C LEU A 58 -0.54 -6.03 -0.60
N VAL A 59 -1.43 -5.18 -1.11
CA VAL A 59 -2.55 -4.65 -0.33
C VAL A 59 -3.83 -5.28 -0.84
N PHE A 60 -4.75 -5.61 0.06
CA PHE A 60 -6.08 -6.08 -0.30
C PHE A 60 -7.12 -5.71 0.76
N HIS A 61 -8.39 -5.84 0.41
CA HIS A 61 -9.53 -5.68 1.31
C HIS A 61 -10.25 -7.02 1.52
N THR A 62 -10.78 -7.27 2.71
CA THR A 62 -11.69 -8.38 3.03
C THR A 62 -12.88 -7.85 3.82
N PRO A 63 -14.10 -8.39 3.65
CA PRO A 63 -15.26 -8.05 4.48
C PRO A 63 -15.16 -8.55 5.93
N MET A 64 -14.10 -9.28 6.30
CA MET A 64 -13.89 -9.68 7.69
C MET A 64 -13.62 -8.47 8.58
N GLU A 65 -14.25 -8.46 9.74
CA GLU A 65 -13.96 -7.51 10.80
C GLU A 65 -12.52 -7.66 11.28
N ASN A 66 -11.94 -6.58 11.78
CA ASN A 66 -10.53 -6.51 12.14
C ASN A 66 -10.07 -7.64 13.07
N GLN A 67 -10.89 -8.01 14.07
CA GLN A 67 -10.56 -9.13 14.96
C GLN A 67 -10.70 -10.50 14.27
N GLN A 68 -11.67 -10.67 13.38
CA GLN A 68 -11.88 -11.93 12.65
C GLN A 68 -10.68 -12.24 11.75
N ILE A 69 -10.17 -11.25 11.02
CA ILE A 69 -9.00 -11.45 10.16
C ILE A 69 -7.71 -11.64 10.96
N ILE A 70 -7.57 -11.01 12.14
CA ILE A 70 -6.46 -11.28 13.07
C ILE A 70 -6.48 -12.75 13.51
N ASP A 71 -7.63 -13.25 13.93
CA ASP A 71 -7.78 -14.64 14.41
C ASP A 71 -7.54 -15.62 13.26
N TRP A 72 -8.04 -15.32 12.06
CA TRP A 72 -7.81 -16.11 10.85
C TRP A 72 -6.33 -16.22 10.50
N TYR A 73 -5.58 -15.10 10.52
CA TYR A 73 -4.14 -15.13 10.25
C TYR A 73 -3.38 -15.95 11.28
N LYS A 74 -3.74 -15.86 12.56
CA LYS A 74 -3.11 -16.66 13.62
C LYS A 74 -3.41 -18.15 13.51
N GLU A 75 -4.59 -18.52 13.02
CA GLU A 75 -4.93 -19.92 12.74
C GLU A 75 -4.19 -20.44 11.51
N ALA A 76 -4.16 -19.66 10.43
CA ALA A 76 -3.54 -20.02 9.16
C ALA A 76 -2.01 -20.03 9.21
N MET A 77 -1.41 -19.14 10.00
CA MET A 77 0.02 -18.90 10.11
C MET A 77 0.42 -18.73 11.59
N PRO A 78 0.55 -19.84 12.36
CA PRO A 78 0.79 -19.81 13.81
C PRO A 78 2.08 -19.12 14.25
N GLU A 79 3.01 -18.85 13.32
CA GLU A 79 4.23 -18.09 13.56
C GLU A 79 4.03 -16.57 13.66
N LEU A 80 2.84 -16.06 13.31
CA LEU A 80 2.50 -14.64 13.36
C LEU A 80 2.04 -14.22 14.77
N ASP A 81 2.78 -13.29 15.37
CA ASP A 81 2.45 -12.69 16.65
C ASP A 81 2.05 -11.23 16.51
N VAL A 82 1.16 -10.74 17.39
CA VAL A 82 0.85 -9.31 17.48
C VAL A 82 2.08 -8.59 18.06
N VAL A 83 2.72 -7.74 17.26
CA VAL A 83 3.89 -6.97 17.68
C VAL A 83 3.57 -5.50 17.99
N SER A 84 2.45 -4.98 17.47
CA SER A 84 1.95 -3.66 17.85
C SER A 84 0.45 -3.49 17.58
N GLN A 85 -0.17 -2.59 18.32
CA GLN A 85 -1.54 -2.13 18.10
C GLN A 85 -1.65 -0.65 18.41
N PHE A 86 -2.15 0.14 17.46
CA PHE A 86 -2.32 1.59 17.61
C PHE A 86 -3.47 2.10 16.74
N ASN A 87 -4.39 2.86 17.32
CA ASN A 87 -5.57 3.42 16.64
C ASN A 87 -6.35 2.39 15.80
N GLY A 88 -6.56 1.19 16.35
CA GLY A 88 -7.27 0.09 15.67
C GLY A 88 -6.42 -0.66 14.63
N ARG A 89 -5.28 -0.12 14.20
CA ARG A 89 -4.33 -0.81 13.33
C ARG A 89 -3.51 -1.82 14.13
N VAL A 90 -3.46 -3.06 13.67
CA VAL A 90 -2.71 -4.17 14.29
C VAL A 90 -1.61 -4.61 13.35
N VAL A 91 -0.41 -4.84 13.88
CA VAL A 91 0.70 -5.42 13.13
C VAL A 91 0.94 -6.82 13.66
N LEU A 92 0.81 -7.81 12.78
CA LEU A 92 1.31 -9.16 12.99
C LEU A 92 2.68 -9.30 12.33
N ALA A 93 3.60 -10.00 12.97
CA ALA A 93 4.89 -10.32 12.37
C ALA A 93 5.32 -11.73 12.74
N ALA A 94 6.00 -12.40 11.80
CA ALA A 94 6.68 -13.65 12.08
C ALA A 94 7.91 -13.38 12.97
N GLN A 95 8.34 -14.35 13.77
CA GLN A 95 9.51 -14.21 14.65
C GLN A 95 10.79 -13.75 13.94
N GLN A 96 10.96 -14.10 12.66
CA GLN A 96 12.11 -13.71 11.85
C GLN A 96 11.96 -12.32 11.18
N ASN A 97 10.85 -11.61 11.43
CA ASN A 97 10.49 -10.31 10.83
C ASN A 97 10.45 -10.28 9.29
N ASN A 98 10.50 -11.44 8.64
CA ASN A 98 10.45 -11.59 7.18
C ASN A 98 9.03 -11.47 6.62
N ILE A 99 8.00 -11.60 7.46
CA ILE A 99 6.60 -11.40 7.12
C ILE A 99 6.02 -10.37 8.08
N ARG A 100 5.35 -9.36 7.53
CA ARG A 100 4.54 -8.40 8.27
C ARG A 100 3.16 -8.32 7.64
N VAL A 101 2.15 -8.45 8.47
CA VAL A 101 0.75 -8.27 8.10
C VAL A 101 0.24 -7.08 8.89
N VAL A 102 -0.10 -6.01 8.21
CA VAL A 102 -0.73 -4.86 8.86
C VAL A 102 -2.22 -4.86 8.55
N ILE A 103 -3.03 -4.83 9.60
CA ILE A 103 -4.48 -4.96 9.51
C ILE A 103 -5.08 -3.66 10.04
N SER A 104 -5.84 -2.97 9.19
CA SER A 104 -6.49 -1.70 9.50
C SER A 104 -7.99 -1.82 9.30
N PRO A 105 -8.84 -1.29 10.20
CA PRO A 105 -10.28 -1.19 9.94
C PRO A 105 -10.52 -0.35 8.68
N ASP A 106 -11.41 -0.81 7.80
CA ASP A 106 -11.79 -0.12 6.57
C ASP A 106 -13.27 -0.35 6.25
N ASN A 107 -14.10 0.67 6.53
CA ASN A 107 -15.55 0.64 6.30
C ASN A 107 -16.24 -0.64 6.85
N ASP A 108 -16.75 -1.48 5.95
CA ASP A 108 -17.49 -2.72 6.25
C ASP A 108 -16.54 -3.95 6.35
N GLY A 109 -15.27 -3.72 6.67
CA GLY A 109 -14.26 -4.77 6.72
C GLY A 109 -12.88 -4.26 7.15
N SER A 110 -11.85 -4.84 6.54
CA SER A 110 -10.46 -4.57 6.87
C SER A 110 -9.60 -4.42 5.61
N GLN A 111 -8.67 -3.47 5.66
CA GLN A 111 -7.54 -3.36 4.73
C GLN A 111 -6.33 -4.09 5.31
N ILE A 112 -5.69 -4.91 4.47
CA ILE A 112 -4.51 -5.69 4.82
C ILE A 112 -3.35 -5.22 3.95
N ASP A 113 -2.26 -4.80 4.59
CA ASP A 113 -0.98 -4.53 3.95
C ASP A 113 -0.02 -5.70 4.26
N LEU A 114 0.35 -6.47 3.25
CA LEU A 114 1.34 -7.53 3.34
C LEU A 114 2.71 -7.02 2.90
N LEU A 115 3.72 -7.33 3.70
CA LEU A 115 5.12 -7.13 3.35
C LEU A 115 5.89 -8.42 3.59
N VAL A 116 6.55 -8.90 2.55
CA VAL A 116 7.45 -10.04 2.58
C VAL A 116 8.85 -9.57 2.23
N ILE A 117 9.81 -9.92 3.08
CA ILE A 117 11.21 -9.53 2.94
C ILE A 117 12.05 -10.80 2.99
N ASP A 118 13.17 -10.83 2.26
CA ASP A 118 14.16 -11.88 2.43
C ASP A 118 14.62 -11.95 3.90
N THR A 119 14.66 -13.16 4.45
CA THR A 119 15.19 -13.46 5.79
C THR A 119 16.60 -12.92 6.04
N LEU A 120 17.44 -12.78 5.01
CA LEU A 120 18.77 -12.17 5.11
C LEU A 120 18.72 -10.66 5.33
N LEU A 121 17.71 -10.00 4.75
CA LEU A 121 17.48 -8.56 4.88
C LEU A 121 16.66 -8.23 6.14
N ALA A 122 15.80 -9.15 6.61
CA ALA A 122 14.97 -8.97 7.80
C ALA A 122 15.75 -8.98 9.14
N ARG A 123 17.03 -9.36 9.13
CA ARG A 123 17.93 -9.37 10.29
C ARG A 123 18.74 -8.08 10.48
N GLN A 124 18.65 -7.14 9.54
CA GLN A 124 19.33 -5.84 9.59
C GLN A 124 18.49 -4.83 10.36
#